data_AF-A0A1B8GSR8-F1
#
_entry.id   AF-A0A1B8GSR8-F1
#
_cell.length_a   1.000
_cell.length_b   1.000
_cell.length_c   1.000
_cell.angle_alpha   90.00
_cell.angle_beta   90.00
_cell.angle_gamma   90.00
#
_symmetry.space_group_name_H-M   'P 1'
#
loop_
_entity.id
_entity.type
_entity.pdbx_description
1 polymer ?
#
loop_
_entity_poly.entity_id
_entity_poly.type
_entity_poly.pdbx_seq_one_letter_code
_entity_poly.pdbx_strand_id
1 'polypeptide(L)'
;MDLFDELENLAVAAVYEEPDDDDDIPHTNKGTIKMWQDRFGYTYEEAAAVIGITQNATKPSTLTQQATLSPAQARAVYLLRLNGPISTPQRIQIAANLETIPESHHGSSVDVDAVFCKVDGRTKIAIESWLSNRNGPLFRPLFIPVKIAYKELSSHSLYPTLGKDTTLPQFRPQDSHLLSAPHSFGRTQNQFPVWYFFYGTLDSVPKLCSLISFSGDDIPILYDASVMGGRMETWGNGKYKALVNGSERSCVKGSAYQVMSEEHEDALRKYETDAYEVVRCLIKIDGTAVPGCTFRFIGETD
;
A
#
# COMPACT_ATOMS: atom_id res chain seq x y z
N MET A 1 -22.02 -25.57 -37.36
CA MET A 1 -23.16 -24.67 -37.12
C MET A 1 -22.63 -23.62 -36.19
N ASP A 2 -22.56 -22.40 -36.70
CA ASP A 2 -21.64 -21.36 -36.25
C ASP A 2 -22.20 -20.65 -35.01
N LEU A 3 -21.37 -20.47 -33.98
CA LEU A 3 -21.75 -19.87 -32.69
C LEU A 3 -22.20 -18.40 -32.85
N PHE A 4 -21.91 -17.80 -34.00
CA PHE A 4 -22.28 -16.44 -34.34
C PHE A 4 -23.75 -16.30 -34.80
N ASP A 5 -24.37 -17.35 -35.34
CA ASP A 5 -25.80 -17.32 -35.72
C ASP A 5 -26.73 -17.36 -34.49
N GLU A 6 -26.26 -17.94 -33.39
CA GLU A 6 -27.03 -18.02 -32.14
C GLU A 6 -26.97 -16.70 -31.35
N LEU A 7 -25.89 -15.93 -31.50
CA LEU A 7 -25.72 -14.62 -30.86
C LEU A 7 -26.55 -13.52 -31.54
N GLU A 8 -26.74 -13.61 -32.86
CA GLU A 8 -27.56 -12.66 -33.61
C GLU A 8 -29.06 -12.82 -33.29
N ASN A 9 -29.52 -14.06 -33.06
CA ASN A 9 -30.91 -14.31 -32.64
C ASN A 9 -31.22 -13.84 -31.21
N LEU A 10 -30.21 -13.71 -30.35
CA LEU A 10 -30.38 -13.22 -28.97
C LEU A 10 -30.40 -11.68 -28.90
N ALA A 11 -29.81 -11.00 -29.90
CA ALA A 11 -29.86 -9.55 -30.04
C ALA A 11 -31.22 -9.06 -30.59
N VAL A 12 -31.94 -9.89 -31.35
CA VAL A 12 -33.26 -9.54 -31.92
C VAL A 12 -34.40 -9.66 -30.90
N ALA A 13 -34.27 -10.52 -29.87
CA ALA A 13 -35.27 -10.67 -28.81
C ALA A 13 -35.22 -9.59 -27.71
N ALA A 14 -34.26 -8.67 -27.77
CA ALA A 14 -34.09 -7.60 -26.79
C ALA A 14 -34.72 -6.26 -27.23
N VAL A 15 -35.52 -6.24 -28.30
CA VAL A 15 -36.25 -5.04 -28.73
C VAL A 15 -37.71 -5.12 -28.28
N TYR A 16 -38.17 -4.02 -27.68
CA TYR A 16 -39.52 -3.65 -27.22
C TYR A 16 -39.87 -4.08 -25.77
N GLU A 17 -40.33 -3.21 -24.88
CA GLU A 17 -41.07 -1.94 -25.07
C GLU A 17 -40.62 -0.82 -24.10
N GLU A 18 -40.68 0.42 -24.59
CA GLU A 18 -40.64 1.64 -23.78
C GLU A 18 -41.82 1.67 -22.79
N PRO A 19 -41.68 2.32 -21.62
CA PRO A 19 -42.74 2.35 -20.63
C PRO A 19 -43.79 3.40 -20.99
N ASP A 20 -45.04 2.97 -21.18
CA ASP A 20 -46.19 3.86 -21.08
C ASP A 20 -46.43 4.21 -19.60
N ASP A 21 -46.46 5.51 -19.33
CA ASP A 21 -46.90 6.13 -18.09
C ASP A 21 -48.38 5.82 -17.82
N ASP A 22 -48.71 5.16 -16.70
CA ASP A 22 -49.71 5.64 -15.73
C ASP A 22 -49.88 4.72 -14.50
N ASP A 23 -50.14 5.39 -13.37
CA ASP A 23 -50.79 4.94 -12.13
C ASP A 23 -50.06 4.05 -11.08
N ASP A 24 -49.61 4.76 -10.04
CA ASP A 24 -49.48 4.46 -8.60
C ASP A 24 -50.09 3.14 -8.04
N ILE A 25 -49.21 2.29 -7.47
CA ILE A 25 -49.25 1.60 -6.14
C ILE A 25 -48.25 0.40 -6.15
N PRO A 26 -47.43 0.18 -5.10
CA PRO A 26 -46.26 -0.71 -5.19
C PRO A 26 -46.61 -2.20 -5.05
N HIS A 27 -46.66 -2.91 -6.19
CA HIS A 27 -46.78 -4.37 -6.23
C HIS A 27 -45.53 -5.11 -6.73
N THR A 28 -44.38 -4.44 -6.81
CA THR A 28 -43.11 -5.03 -7.27
C THR A 28 -42.62 -6.21 -6.41
N ASN A 29 -42.89 -6.22 -5.10
CA ASN A 29 -42.36 -7.28 -4.23
C ASN A 29 -43.12 -8.62 -4.30
N LYS A 30 -44.41 -8.61 -4.65
CA LYS A 30 -45.26 -9.82 -4.59
C LYS A 30 -44.94 -10.80 -5.72
N GLY A 31 -44.65 -10.28 -6.92
CA GLY A 31 -44.23 -11.08 -8.06
C GLY A 31 -42.84 -11.68 -7.88
N THR A 32 -41.89 -10.88 -7.35
CA THR A 32 -40.53 -11.34 -7.09
C THR A 32 -40.50 -12.41 -5.99
N ILE A 33 -41.23 -12.23 -4.88
CA ILE A 33 -41.29 -13.26 -3.83
C ILE A 33 -41.81 -14.59 -4.40
N LYS A 34 -42.90 -14.55 -5.17
CA LYS A 34 -43.50 -15.76 -5.74
C LYS A 34 -42.56 -16.51 -6.68
N MET A 35 -41.78 -15.78 -7.49
CA MET A 35 -40.76 -16.37 -8.36
C MET A 35 -39.71 -17.16 -7.55
N TRP A 36 -39.27 -16.64 -6.41
CA TRP A 36 -38.25 -17.31 -5.59
C TRP A 36 -38.81 -18.54 -4.85
N GLN A 37 -40.07 -18.49 -4.45
CA GLN A 37 -40.76 -19.65 -3.88
C GLN A 37 -40.94 -20.77 -4.92
N ASP A 38 -41.43 -20.44 -6.12
CA ASP A 38 -41.76 -21.44 -7.15
C ASP A 38 -40.51 -22.06 -7.80
N ARG A 39 -39.44 -21.27 -7.96
CA ARG A 39 -38.25 -21.71 -8.70
C ARG A 39 -37.17 -22.34 -7.81
N PHE A 40 -37.14 -22.00 -6.54
CA PHE A 40 -36.09 -22.42 -5.60
C PHE A 40 -36.61 -23.03 -4.28
N GLY A 41 -37.93 -23.08 -4.07
CA GLY A 41 -38.56 -23.75 -2.92
C GLY A 41 -38.50 -22.97 -1.61
N TYR A 42 -38.17 -21.68 -1.63
CA TYR A 42 -38.09 -20.86 -0.43
C TYR A 42 -39.45 -20.61 0.23
N THR A 43 -39.45 -20.44 1.56
CA THR A 43 -40.61 -19.91 2.27
C THR A 43 -40.77 -18.40 2.05
N TYR A 44 -41.94 -17.85 2.37
CA TYR A 44 -42.23 -16.42 2.18
C TYR A 44 -41.25 -15.53 2.98
N GLU A 45 -40.95 -15.92 4.21
CA GLU A 45 -40.05 -15.17 5.11
C GLU A 45 -38.60 -15.19 4.62
N GLU A 46 -38.12 -16.33 4.12
CA GLU A 46 -36.78 -16.47 3.53
C GLU A 46 -36.66 -15.64 2.24
N ALA A 47 -37.66 -15.71 1.35
CA ALA A 47 -37.68 -14.92 0.12
C ALA A 47 -37.72 -13.41 0.41
N ALA A 48 -38.49 -12.99 1.42
CA ALA A 48 -38.54 -11.59 1.84
C ALA A 48 -37.21 -11.11 2.46
N ALA A 49 -36.53 -11.96 3.24
CA ALA A 49 -35.22 -11.65 3.81
C ALA A 49 -34.14 -11.49 2.73
N VAL A 50 -34.11 -12.39 1.75
CA VAL A 50 -33.18 -12.31 0.61
C VAL A 50 -33.39 -11.02 -0.16
N ILE A 51 -34.64 -10.66 -0.48
CA ILE A 51 -34.94 -9.42 -1.22
C ILE A 51 -34.59 -8.17 -0.38
N GLY A 52 -34.81 -8.18 0.93
CA GLY A 52 -34.41 -7.10 1.82
C GLY A 52 -32.89 -6.87 1.85
N ILE A 53 -32.11 -7.95 1.74
CA ILE A 53 -30.64 -7.88 1.63
C ILE A 53 -30.23 -7.26 0.27
N THR A 54 -30.88 -7.65 -0.83
CA THR A 54 -30.57 -7.12 -2.17
C THR A 54 -30.98 -5.67 -2.36
N GLN A 55 -32.07 -5.22 -1.71
CA GLN A 55 -32.51 -3.83 -1.75
C GLN A 55 -31.60 -2.89 -0.94
N ASN A 56 -31.03 -3.37 0.17
CA ASN A 56 -30.01 -2.63 0.91
C ASN A 56 -28.66 -2.58 0.19
N ALA A 57 -28.38 -3.54 -0.71
CA ALA A 57 -27.20 -3.54 -1.57
C ALA A 57 -27.34 -2.66 -2.82
N THR A 58 -28.57 -2.31 -3.23
CA THR A 58 -28.86 -1.66 -4.53
C THR A 58 -29.61 -0.34 -4.40
N LYS A 59 -29.18 0.56 -3.50
CA LYS A 59 -29.47 2.00 -3.67
C LYS A 59 -28.23 2.73 -4.19
N PRO A 60 -28.23 3.21 -5.44
CA PRO A 60 -27.16 4.03 -5.98
C PRO A 60 -27.33 5.45 -5.44
N SER A 61 -26.47 5.85 -4.50
CA SER A 61 -26.27 7.27 -4.20
C SER A 61 -25.14 7.77 -5.09
N THR A 62 -25.55 8.51 -6.11
CA THR A 62 -24.74 9.32 -7.02
C THR A 62 -23.87 10.29 -6.23
N LEU A 63 -22.60 9.95 -6.02
CA LEU A 63 -21.49 10.84 -5.67
C LEU A 63 -20.18 10.08 -5.92
N THR A 64 -19.50 10.44 -7.00
CA THR A 64 -18.04 10.30 -7.20
C THR A 64 -17.42 8.94 -6.83
N GLN A 65 -17.48 7.95 -7.72
CA GLN A 65 -16.60 6.78 -7.65
C GLN A 65 -15.16 7.19 -8.00
N GLN A 66 -14.46 7.80 -7.05
CA GLN A 66 -13.02 7.59 -6.95
C GLN A 66 -12.85 6.14 -6.52
N ALA A 67 -12.21 5.32 -7.36
CA ALA A 67 -11.82 3.98 -6.94
C ALA A 67 -11.01 4.13 -5.63
N THR A 68 -11.54 3.63 -4.52
CA THR A 68 -10.88 3.72 -3.22
C THR A 68 -9.61 2.90 -3.28
N LEU A 69 -8.47 3.57 -3.51
CA LEU A 69 -7.16 2.94 -3.53
C LEU A 69 -6.93 2.20 -2.21
N SER A 70 -6.41 0.97 -2.28
CA SER A 70 -5.90 0.32 -1.09
C SER A 70 -4.75 1.16 -0.49
N PRO A 71 -4.49 1.11 0.82
CA PRO A 71 -3.38 1.86 1.42
C PRO A 71 -2.03 1.57 0.75
N ALA A 72 -1.78 0.33 0.31
CA ALA A 72 -0.57 -0.04 -0.42
C ALA A 72 -0.51 0.62 -1.80
N GLN A 73 -1.63 0.62 -2.55
CA GLN A 73 -1.68 1.27 -3.86
C GLN A 73 -1.54 2.78 -3.75
N ALA A 74 -2.16 3.41 -2.74
CA ALA A 74 -2.06 4.84 -2.50
C ALA A 74 -0.62 5.30 -2.22
N ARG A 75 0.15 4.48 -1.50
CA ARG A 75 1.53 4.77 -1.10
C ARG A 75 2.58 4.36 -2.13
N ALA A 76 2.23 3.52 -3.10
CA ALA A 76 3.14 3.03 -4.11
C ALA A 76 3.86 4.19 -4.82
N VAL A 77 5.18 4.07 -4.95
CA VAL A 77 6.02 5.11 -5.54
C VAL A 77 6.27 4.78 -7.01
N TYR A 78 6.14 5.78 -7.86
CA TYR A 78 6.40 5.67 -9.30
C TYR A 78 7.36 6.77 -9.76
N LEU A 79 8.22 6.43 -10.73
CA LEU A 79 8.92 7.39 -11.56
C LEU A 79 8.06 7.65 -12.81
N LEU A 80 7.51 8.85 -12.88
CA LEU A 80 6.75 9.33 -14.02
C LEU A 80 7.68 10.00 -15.02
N ARG A 81 7.76 9.50 -16.25
CA ARG A 81 8.47 10.19 -17.33
C ARG A 81 7.73 11.47 -17.71
N LEU A 82 8.45 12.59 -17.75
CA LEU A 82 7.91 13.87 -18.20
C LEU A 82 7.96 13.95 -19.74
N ASN A 83 6.79 13.96 -20.36
CA ASN A 83 6.64 14.15 -21.79
C ASN A 83 5.22 14.60 -22.15
N GLY A 84 5.06 15.10 -23.39
CA GLY A 84 3.75 15.46 -23.95
C GLY A 84 2.97 16.45 -23.06
N PRO A 85 1.70 16.15 -22.70
CA PRO A 85 0.87 17.01 -21.85
C PRO A 85 1.44 17.27 -20.45
N ILE A 86 2.33 16.43 -19.93
CA ILE A 86 2.90 16.50 -18.57
C ILE A 86 4.42 16.69 -18.62
N SER A 87 4.91 17.45 -19.60
CA SER A 87 6.34 17.65 -19.84
C SER A 87 7.10 18.42 -18.76
N THR A 88 6.40 19.04 -17.79
CA THR A 88 7.03 19.81 -16.72
C THR A 88 6.48 19.44 -15.34
N PRO A 89 7.29 19.56 -14.27
CA PRO A 89 6.83 19.31 -12.90
C PRO A 89 5.62 20.17 -12.49
N GLN A 90 5.54 21.42 -12.96
CA GLN A 90 4.41 22.31 -12.70
C GLN A 90 3.10 21.76 -13.28
N ARG A 91 3.15 21.07 -14.42
CA ARG A 91 1.95 20.44 -14.97
C ARG A 91 1.50 19.24 -14.15
N ILE A 92 2.42 18.51 -13.54
CA ILE A 92 2.06 17.46 -12.58
C ILE A 92 1.41 18.08 -11.34
N GLN A 93 1.96 19.18 -10.81
CA GLN A 93 1.38 19.89 -9.70
C GLN A 93 -0.08 20.27 -9.96
N ILE A 94 -0.37 20.83 -11.13
CA ILE A 94 -1.73 21.21 -11.54
C ILE A 94 -2.61 19.97 -11.75
N ALA A 95 -2.11 18.96 -12.46
CA ALA A 95 -2.88 17.76 -12.79
C ALA A 95 -3.28 16.95 -11.55
N ALA A 96 -2.41 16.91 -10.54
CA ALA A 96 -2.64 16.18 -9.30
C ALA A 96 -3.03 17.06 -8.10
N ASN A 97 -3.17 18.37 -8.30
CA ASN A 97 -3.46 19.35 -7.24
C ASN A 97 -2.50 19.24 -6.05
N LEU A 98 -1.19 19.20 -6.32
CA LEU A 98 -0.15 19.09 -5.30
C LEU A 98 0.16 20.46 -4.67
N GLU A 99 0.41 20.48 -3.36
CA GLU A 99 0.79 21.69 -2.63
C GLU A 99 2.12 22.27 -3.12
N THR A 100 3.07 21.38 -3.46
CA THR A 100 4.42 21.75 -3.92
C THR A 100 4.72 21.15 -5.28
N ILE A 101 5.64 21.80 -6.00
CA ILE A 101 6.16 21.27 -7.27
C ILE A 101 6.95 19.99 -6.98
N PRO A 102 6.64 18.86 -7.63
CA PRO A 102 7.36 17.61 -7.42
C PRO A 102 8.80 17.71 -7.93
N GLU A 103 9.71 17.04 -7.23
CA GLU A 103 11.12 17.01 -7.59
C GLU A 103 11.32 16.25 -8.92
N SER A 104 12.22 16.75 -9.75
CA SER A 104 12.55 16.16 -11.05
C SER A 104 13.98 15.65 -11.10
N HIS A 105 14.16 14.45 -11.61
CA HIS A 105 15.45 13.80 -11.79
C HIS A 105 15.75 13.62 -13.28
N HIS A 106 16.96 13.98 -13.68
CA HIS A 106 17.44 13.78 -15.05
C HIS A 106 18.04 12.37 -15.16
N GLY A 107 17.53 11.58 -16.10
CA GLY A 107 18.14 10.35 -16.56
C GLY A 107 18.79 10.59 -17.91
N SER A 108 20.10 10.38 -18.01
CA SER A 108 20.80 10.38 -19.28
C SER A 108 21.20 8.95 -19.64
N SER A 109 20.82 8.52 -20.84
CA SER A 109 21.30 7.29 -21.48
C SER A 109 22.11 7.67 -22.72
N VAL A 110 22.88 6.73 -23.26
CA VAL A 110 23.80 6.93 -24.40
C VAL A 110 23.12 7.64 -25.60
N ASP A 111 21.80 7.46 -25.78
CA ASP A 111 21.06 8.04 -26.91
C ASP A 111 19.84 8.92 -26.53
N VAL A 112 19.44 9.00 -25.25
CA VAL A 112 18.21 9.72 -24.87
C VAL A 112 18.32 10.32 -23.47
N ASP A 113 18.12 11.64 -23.40
CA ASP A 113 17.83 12.34 -22.15
C ASP A 113 16.34 12.26 -21.84
N ALA A 114 16.02 11.87 -20.61
CA ALA A 114 14.66 11.82 -20.09
C ALA A 114 14.60 12.45 -18.72
N VAL A 115 13.50 13.15 -18.44
CA VAL A 115 13.24 13.72 -17.11
C VAL A 115 12.16 12.90 -16.45
N PHE A 116 12.34 12.60 -15.16
CA PHE A 116 11.41 11.83 -14.36
C PHE A 116 11.00 12.61 -13.12
N CYS A 117 9.75 12.47 -12.68
CA CYS A 117 9.28 12.93 -11.38
C CYS A 117 8.87 11.75 -10.51
N LYS A 118 9.20 11.81 -9.23
CA LYS A 118 8.72 10.85 -8.23
C LYS A 118 7.29 11.22 -7.82
N VAL A 119 6.37 10.27 -7.93
CA VAL A 119 4.95 10.46 -7.58
C VAL A 119 4.42 9.28 -6.79
N ASP A 120 3.46 9.51 -5.90
CA ASP A 120 2.75 8.43 -5.18
C ASP A 120 1.55 7.90 -6.01
N GLY A 121 0.89 6.86 -5.50
CA GLY A 121 -0.23 6.24 -6.21
C GLY A 121 -1.48 7.12 -6.29
N ARG A 122 -1.70 8.00 -5.29
CA ARG A 122 -2.77 8.99 -5.34
C ARG A 122 -2.56 9.99 -6.47
N THR A 123 -1.33 10.52 -6.55
CA THR A 123 -0.88 11.42 -7.60
C THR A 123 -0.98 10.76 -8.97
N LYS A 124 -0.59 9.48 -9.09
CA LYS A 124 -0.74 8.70 -10.33
C LYS A 124 -2.20 8.69 -10.82
N ILE A 125 -3.15 8.32 -9.98
CA ILE A 125 -4.58 8.29 -10.36
C ILE A 125 -5.09 9.69 -10.73
N ALA A 126 -4.70 10.71 -9.97
CA ALA A 126 -5.11 12.08 -10.27
C ALA A 126 -4.61 12.53 -11.66
N ILE A 127 -3.36 12.21 -12.01
CA ILE A 127 -2.80 12.49 -13.35
C ILE A 127 -3.54 11.71 -14.44
N GLU A 128 -3.80 10.42 -14.24
CA GLU A 128 -4.52 9.59 -15.21
C GLU A 128 -5.95 10.10 -15.43
N SER A 129 -6.64 10.51 -14.36
CA SER A 129 -7.97 11.13 -14.43
C SER A 129 -7.92 12.48 -15.17
N TRP A 130 -6.95 13.33 -14.84
CA TRP A 130 -6.76 14.63 -15.50
C TRP A 130 -6.48 14.49 -17.00
N LEU A 131 -5.65 13.52 -17.39
CA LEU A 131 -5.36 13.23 -18.81
C LEU A 131 -6.57 12.70 -19.56
N SER A 132 -7.41 11.88 -18.91
CA SER A 132 -8.61 11.30 -19.50
C SER A 132 -9.69 12.35 -19.77
N ASN A 133 -9.77 13.39 -18.92
CA ASN A 133 -10.73 14.48 -19.05
C ASN A 133 -10.31 15.55 -20.07
N ARG A 134 -9.14 15.43 -20.69
CA ARG A 134 -8.61 16.43 -21.60
C ARG A 134 -9.09 16.20 -23.03
N ASN A 135 -9.65 17.24 -23.64
CA ASN A 135 -9.92 17.25 -25.08
C ASN A 135 -8.59 17.30 -25.86
N GLY A 136 -8.13 16.16 -26.35
CA GLY A 136 -6.86 16.03 -27.08
C GLY A 136 -6.54 14.60 -27.50
N PRO A 137 -5.43 14.40 -28.24
CA PRO A 137 -4.99 13.06 -28.60
C PRO A 137 -4.72 12.21 -27.35
N LEU A 138 -5.11 10.94 -27.42
CA LEU A 138 -4.92 9.99 -26.32
C LEU A 138 -3.43 9.91 -25.97
N PHE A 139 -3.09 10.33 -24.76
CA PHE A 139 -1.73 10.30 -24.24
C PHE A 139 -1.66 9.30 -23.08
N ARG A 140 -0.76 8.31 -23.20
CA ARG A 140 -0.51 7.33 -22.16
C ARG A 140 0.80 7.67 -21.43
N PRO A 141 0.74 8.15 -20.18
CA PRO A 141 1.94 8.44 -19.39
C PRO A 141 2.67 7.14 -19.04
N LEU A 142 4.00 7.23 -18.91
CA LEU A 142 4.83 6.11 -18.47
C LEU A 142 5.13 6.23 -16.98
N PHE A 143 4.61 5.29 -16.20
CA PHE A 143 4.90 5.13 -14.78
C PHE A 143 5.78 3.89 -14.55
N ILE A 144 6.95 4.09 -13.98
CA ILE A 144 7.87 3.00 -13.62
C ILE A 144 7.76 2.77 -12.10
N PRO A 145 7.28 1.61 -11.64
CA PRO A 145 7.15 1.35 -10.20
C PRO A 145 8.52 1.29 -9.52
N VAL A 146 8.65 2.02 -8.41
CA VAL A 146 9.81 1.96 -7.53
C VAL A 146 9.48 1.03 -6.38
N LYS A 147 10.02 -0.18 -6.45
CA LYS A 147 9.86 -1.19 -5.40
C LYS A 147 10.79 -0.88 -4.24
N ILE A 148 10.28 -0.20 -3.22
CA ILE A 148 11.03 0.20 -2.04
C ILE A 148 10.18 0.02 -0.79
N ALA A 149 10.78 -0.50 0.28
CA ALA A 149 10.10 -0.67 1.54
C ALA A 149 9.63 0.69 2.10
N TYR A 150 8.37 0.78 2.50
CA TYR A 150 7.79 2.02 3.01
C TYR A 150 8.40 2.39 4.36
N LYS A 151 8.58 3.68 4.63
CA LYS A 151 9.03 4.16 5.94
C LYS A 151 8.17 5.38 6.28
N GLU A 152 7.28 5.24 7.25
CA GLU A 152 6.34 6.30 7.66
C GLU A 152 6.32 6.41 9.18
N LEU A 153 7.51 6.67 9.76
CA LEU A 153 7.67 6.76 11.20
C LEU A 153 7.06 8.07 11.72
N SER A 154 5.92 7.97 12.40
CA SER A 154 5.20 9.12 12.97
C SER A 154 6.07 9.82 14.01
N SER A 155 6.21 11.15 13.93
CA SER A 155 6.88 11.96 14.96
C SER A 155 6.01 12.17 16.21
N HIS A 156 4.72 11.90 16.12
CA HIS A 156 3.73 12.20 17.16
C HIS A 156 3.12 10.95 17.78
N SER A 157 3.51 9.74 17.35
CA SER A 157 2.97 8.49 17.87
C SER A 157 3.95 7.34 17.69
N LEU A 158 3.64 6.20 18.30
CA LEU A 158 4.41 4.96 18.16
C LEU A 158 4.23 4.30 16.78
N TYR A 159 3.42 4.85 15.87
CA TYR A 159 3.17 4.23 14.57
C TYR A 159 4.38 4.37 13.61
N PRO A 160 4.74 3.33 12.86
CA PRO A 160 4.49 1.91 13.10
C PRO A 160 5.54 1.33 14.08
N THR A 161 5.11 0.44 14.98
CA THR A 161 5.99 -0.32 15.88
C THR A 161 5.68 -1.82 15.78
N LEU A 162 6.71 -2.66 15.73
CA LEU A 162 6.59 -4.11 15.69
C LEU A 162 5.83 -4.63 16.93
N GLY A 163 4.82 -5.47 16.70
CA GLY A 163 4.05 -6.10 17.77
C GLY A 163 3.09 -5.18 18.52
N LYS A 164 2.96 -3.92 18.11
CA LYS A 164 2.00 -2.96 18.70
C LYS A 164 1.00 -2.49 17.67
N ASP A 165 -0.28 -2.67 17.97
CA ASP A 165 -1.35 -2.03 17.22
C ASP A 165 -1.57 -0.62 17.76
N THR A 166 -0.91 0.35 17.15
CA THR A 166 -0.97 1.75 17.57
C THR A 166 -2.30 2.44 17.23
N THR A 167 -3.24 1.73 16.60
CA THR A 167 -4.61 2.23 16.44
C THR A 167 -5.43 2.09 17.71
N LEU A 168 -5.02 1.20 18.64
CA LEU A 168 -5.74 0.96 19.88
C LEU A 168 -5.54 2.11 20.89
N PRO A 169 -6.57 2.49 21.66
CA PRO A 169 -6.54 3.64 22.56
C PRO A 169 -5.39 3.64 23.57
N GLN A 170 -5.01 2.46 24.10
CA GLN A 170 -3.94 2.33 25.09
C GLN A 170 -2.54 2.66 24.54
N PHE A 171 -2.36 2.66 23.22
CA PHE A 171 -1.11 3.02 22.55
C PHE A 171 -1.18 4.42 21.92
N ARG A 172 -2.29 5.14 22.12
CA ARG A 172 -2.40 6.53 21.71
C ARG A 172 -1.48 7.38 22.60
N PRO A 173 -0.76 8.35 22.01
CA PRO A 173 -0.07 9.40 22.77
C PRO A 173 -0.99 9.95 23.86
N GLN A 174 -0.54 9.89 25.11
CA GLN A 174 -1.19 10.65 26.18
C GLN A 174 -0.87 12.13 25.96
N ASP A 175 -1.78 13.03 26.38
CA ASP A 175 -1.63 14.47 26.15
C ASP A 175 -0.26 14.96 26.65
N SER A 176 0.52 15.56 25.74
CA SER A 176 1.85 16.12 26.00
C SER A 176 1.86 17.13 27.18
N HIS A 177 0.69 17.72 27.49
CA HIS A 177 0.48 18.64 28.61
C HIS A 177 0.46 17.98 29.99
N LEU A 178 0.30 16.65 30.08
CA LEU A 178 0.27 15.91 31.33
C LEU A 178 1.65 15.35 31.73
N LEU A 179 2.69 15.67 30.96
CA LEU A 179 4.00 15.05 31.06
C LEU A 179 5.10 16.10 31.12
N SER A 180 6.03 15.92 32.06
CA SER A 180 7.10 16.88 32.36
C SER A 180 8.21 16.93 31.30
N ALA A 181 8.19 16.04 30.31
CA ALA A 181 9.15 15.99 29.21
C ALA A 181 8.42 15.65 27.89
N PRO A 182 8.84 16.25 26.75
CA PRO A 182 8.29 15.88 25.45
C PRO A 182 8.54 14.39 25.19
N HIS A 183 7.50 13.66 24.81
CA HIS A 183 7.64 12.29 24.36
C HIS A 183 8.50 12.25 23.08
N SER A 184 9.76 11.86 23.20
CA SER A 184 10.46 11.29 22.05
C SER A 184 9.85 9.92 21.79
N PHE A 185 8.92 9.82 20.83
CA PHE A 185 8.26 8.56 20.42
C PHE A 185 9.22 7.58 19.70
N GLY A 186 10.47 7.55 20.14
CA GLY A 186 11.60 6.93 19.45
C GLY A 186 12.21 7.85 18.40
N ARG A 187 13.00 7.24 17.50
CA ARG A 187 13.73 7.95 16.46
C ARG A 187 12.79 8.51 15.39
N THR A 188 13.20 9.63 14.79
CA THR A 188 12.48 10.28 13.70
C THR A 188 12.81 9.65 12.35
N GLN A 189 11.99 9.94 11.35
CA GLN A 189 12.12 9.49 9.96
C GLN A 189 13.56 9.55 9.42
N ASN A 190 14.33 10.63 9.63
CA ASN A 190 15.65 10.82 9.01
C ASN A 190 16.80 10.98 10.03
N GLN A 191 16.82 10.20 11.10
CA GLN A 191 17.86 10.27 12.13
C GLN A 191 18.90 9.14 12.01
N PHE A 192 20.14 9.53 11.69
CA PHE A 192 21.29 8.62 11.58
C PHE A 192 22.36 8.97 12.63
N PRO A 193 23.14 8.00 13.13
CA PRO A 193 23.16 6.59 12.75
C PRO A 193 22.10 5.74 13.47
N VAL A 194 21.40 4.83 12.78
CA VAL A 194 20.25 4.06 13.29
C VAL A 194 20.49 2.55 13.34
N TRP A 195 20.09 1.91 14.43
CA TRP A 195 20.15 0.45 14.54
C TRP A 195 19.05 -0.20 13.71
N TYR A 196 19.43 -1.16 12.88
CA TYR A 196 18.55 -2.03 12.14
C TYR A 196 18.72 -3.47 12.59
N PHE A 197 17.61 -4.18 12.77
CA PHE A 197 17.59 -5.61 13.00
C PHE A 197 17.29 -6.37 11.70
N PHE A 198 18.06 -7.44 11.46
CA PHE A 198 17.95 -8.31 10.30
C PHE A 198 17.73 -9.76 10.73
N TYR A 199 16.87 -10.49 10.01
CA TYR A 199 16.44 -11.85 10.33
C TYR A 199 16.45 -12.80 9.12
N GLY A 200 17.01 -12.35 8.00
CA GLY A 200 16.96 -13.00 6.70
C GLY A 200 18.28 -12.94 5.96
N THR A 201 18.25 -12.66 4.66
CA THR A 201 19.45 -12.58 3.81
C THR A 201 20.36 -11.39 4.15
N LEU A 202 19.82 -10.35 4.78
CA LEU A 202 20.57 -9.22 5.32
C LEU A 202 21.39 -9.57 6.57
N ASP A 203 21.15 -10.74 7.18
CA ASP A 203 21.96 -11.30 8.25
C ASP A 203 23.28 -11.92 7.71
N SER A 204 23.91 -11.22 6.76
CA SER A 204 25.08 -11.70 6.03
C SER A 204 25.96 -10.53 5.62
N VAL A 205 27.17 -10.47 6.19
CA VAL A 205 28.18 -9.43 5.89
C VAL A 205 28.43 -9.29 4.38
N PRO A 206 28.66 -10.37 3.60
CA PRO A 206 28.84 -10.25 2.14
C PRO A 206 27.64 -9.59 1.42
N LYS A 207 26.41 -9.88 1.86
CA LYS A 207 25.21 -9.29 1.25
C LYS A 207 25.14 -7.80 1.56
N LEU A 208 25.41 -7.40 2.81
CA LEU A 208 25.45 -6.00 3.21
C LEU A 208 26.54 -5.23 2.44
N CYS A 209 27.74 -5.80 2.30
CA CYS A 209 28.81 -5.19 1.50
C CYS A 209 28.39 -4.98 0.05
N SER A 210 27.73 -5.98 -0.55
CA SER A 210 27.23 -5.87 -1.91
C SER A 210 26.14 -4.81 -2.09
N LEU A 211 25.36 -4.51 -1.04
CA LEU A 211 24.22 -3.58 -1.12
C LEU A 211 24.62 -2.13 -0.82
N ILE A 212 25.47 -1.94 0.20
CA ILE A 212 25.78 -0.63 0.76
C ILE A 212 27.02 -0.01 0.08
N SER A 213 27.75 -0.78 -0.75
CA SER A 213 28.91 -0.30 -1.51
C SER A 213 29.89 0.50 -0.64
N PHE A 214 30.38 -0.13 0.42
CA PHE A 214 31.33 0.50 1.35
C PHE A 214 32.53 1.08 0.59
N SER A 215 32.88 2.32 0.91
CA SER A 215 34.01 3.02 0.30
C SER A 215 35.30 2.58 1.01
N GLY A 216 35.95 1.52 0.51
CA GLY A 216 37.25 1.05 1.02
C GLY A 216 37.18 -0.25 1.83
N ASP A 217 38.03 -0.36 2.87
CA ASP A 217 38.22 -1.56 3.71
C ASP A 217 37.22 -1.67 4.89
N ASP A 218 36.20 -0.82 4.95
CA ASP A 218 35.21 -0.79 6.03
C ASP A 218 34.24 -1.99 5.93
N ILE A 219 34.52 -3.04 6.70
CA ILE A 219 33.66 -4.23 6.80
C ILE A 219 32.56 -3.96 7.84
N PRO A 220 31.27 -4.15 7.50
CA PRO A 220 30.18 -3.93 8.44
C PRO A 220 30.23 -4.97 9.57
N ILE A 221 30.11 -4.48 10.80
CA ILE A 221 30.05 -5.32 11.99
C ILE A 221 28.58 -5.64 12.28
N LEU A 222 28.25 -6.93 12.20
CA LEU A 222 26.97 -7.47 12.65
C LEU A 222 27.07 -7.94 14.09
N TYR A 223 26.12 -7.50 14.91
CA TYR A 223 26.02 -7.88 16.32
C TYR A 223 24.88 -8.88 16.49
N ASP A 224 25.13 -9.99 17.18
CA ASP A 224 24.07 -10.93 17.55
C ASP A 224 22.97 -10.19 18.34
N ALA A 225 21.73 -10.33 17.86
CA ALA A 225 20.63 -9.56 18.37
C ALA A 225 19.31 -10.34 18.41
N SER A 226 18.34 -9.77 19.12
CA SER A 226 16.97 -10.24 19.09
C SER A 226 15.96 -9.11 19.18
N VAL A 227 14.75 -9.32 18.67
CA VAL A 227 13.63 -8.38 18.78
C VAL A 227 12.43 -9.04 19.41
N MET A 228 11.72 -8.28 20.25
CA MET A 228 10.47 -8.69 20.88
C MET A 228 9.26 -8.19 20.07
N GLY A 229 8.11 -8.84 20.22
CA GLY A 229 6.87 -8.42 19.54
C GLY A 229 6.81 -8.84 18.07
N GLY A 230 7.80 -9.61 17.59
CA GLY A 230 7.84 -10.18 16.25
C GLY A 230 7.64 -11.68 16.26
N ARG A 231 7.10 -12.22 15.17
CA ARG A 231 7.14 -13.66 14.89
C ARG A 231 7.60 -13.90 13.46
N MET A 232 8.29 -15.02 13.26
CA MET A 232 8.75 -15.44 11.94
C MET A 232 7.71 -16.32 11.27
N GLU A 233 7.37 -15.96 10.05
CA GLU A 233 6.55 -16.72 9.12
C GLU A 233 7.31 -16.90 7.81
N THR A 234 6.67 -17.55 6.84
CA THR A 234 7.15 -17.63 5.46
C THR A 234 6.12 -17.13 4.46
N TRP A 235 6.60 -16.73 3.29
CA TRP A 235 5.75 -16.38 2.16
C TRP A 235 6.36 -16.86 0.84
N GLY A 236 5.52 -16.96 -0.19
CA GLY A 236 5.93 -17.42 -1.51
C GLY A 236 6.25 -18.91 -1.51
N ASN A 237 5.37 -19.71 -0.93
CA ASN A 237 5.48 -21.17 -0.82
C ASN A 237 6.69 -21.60 0.01
N GLY A 238 6.93 -20.94 1.14
CA GLY A 238 8.01 -21.26 2.08
C GLY A 238 9.39 -20.71 1.68
N LYS A 239 9.49 -20.01 0.54
CA LYS A 239 10.78 -19.59 -0.01
C LYS A 239 11.41 -18.42 0.74
N TYR A 240 10.59 -17.51 1.27
CA TYR A 240 11.07 -16.27 1.85
C TYR A 240 10.61 -16.14 3.30
N LYS A 241 11.49 -15.61 4.14
CA LYS A 241 11.20 -15.32 5.54
C LYS A 241 10.41 -14.02 5.65
N ALA A 242 9.34 -14.02 6.45
CA ALA A 242 8.54 -12.85 6.75
C ALA A 242 8.54 -12.58 8.26
N LEU A 243 9.01 -11.40 8.68
CA LEU A 243 8.76 -10.93 10.04
C LEU A 243 7.40 -10.24 10.08
N VAL A 244 6.50 -10.73 10.92
CA VAL A 244 5.17 -10.15 11.15
C VAL A 244 4.96 -9.86 12.63
N ASN A 245 3.88 -9.15 12.97
CA ASN A 245 3.57 -8.82 14.36
C ASN A 245 3.35 -10.10 15.18
N GLY A 246 4.13 -10.31 16.22
CA GLY A 246 3.98 -11.39 17.19
C GLY A 246 3.31 -10.92 18.47
N SER A 247 3.19 -11.83 19.43
CA SER A 247 2.85 -11.46 20.82
C SER A 247 4.00 -10.70 21.47
N GLU A 248 3.74 -9.96 22.54
CA GLU A 248 4.80 -9.25 23.30
C GLU A 248 5.91 -10.18 23.83
N ARG A 249 5.59 -11.47 24.01
CA ARG A 249 6.54 -12.50 24.47
C ARG A 249 7.30 -13.17 23.32
N SER A 250 6.84 -12.99 22.09
CA SER A 250 7.48 -13.56 20.91
C SER A 250 8.83 -12.86 20.68
N CYS A 251 9.87 -13.67 20.49
CA CYS A 251 11.24 -13.23 20.33
C CYS A 251 11.81 -13.82 19.04
N VAL A 252 12.42 -12.97 18.21
CA VAL A 252 13.07 -13.38 16.97
C VAL A 252 14.56 -13.08 17.09
N LYS A 253 15.40 -14.07 16.79
CA LYS A 253 16.86 -13.91 16.73
C LYS A 253 17.32 -13.49 15.33
N GLY A 254 18.44 -12.79 15.28
CA GLY A 254 19.07 -12.32 14.06
C GLY A 254 20.28 -11.47 14.40
N SER A 255 20.58 -10.49 13.56
CA SER A 255 21.69 -9.57 13.79
C SER A 255 21.26 -8.12 13.76
N ALA A 256 22.01 -7.26 14.42
CA ALA A 256 21.87 -5.83 14.41
C ALA A 256 23.03 -5.17 13.67
N TYR A 257 22.72 -4.16 12.87
CA TYR A 257 23.68 -3.32 12.17
C TYR A 257 23.37 -1.86 12.40
N GLN A 258 24.40 -1.02 12.54
CA GLN A 258 24.23 0.41 12.65
C GLN A 258 24.33 1.07 11.27
N VAL A 259 23.18 1.48 10.73
CA VAL A 259 23.08 2.17 9.45
C VAL A 259 23.49 3.63 9.63
N MET A 260 24.51 4.06 8.89
CA MET A 260 25.19 5.34 9.10
C MET A 260 24.61 6.52 8.30
N SER A 261 23.94 6.27 7.18
CA SER A 261 23.42 7.32 6.30
C SER A 261 22.08 6.94 5.66
N GLU A 262 21.41 7.94 5.08
CA GLU A 262 20.16 7.76 4.35
C GLU A 262 20.35 6.89 3.10
N GLU A 263 21.47 7.04 2.39
CA GLU A 263 21.79 6.26 1.19
C GLU A 263 21.93 4.77 1.52
N HIS A 264 22.57 4.46 2.65
CA HIS A 264 22.70 3.08 3.13
C HIS A 264 21.32 2.48 3.45
N GLU A 265 20.46 3.26 4.11
CA GLU A 265 19.10 2.82 4.42
C GLU A 265 18.25 2.63 3.17
N ASP A 266 18.34 3.54 2.19
CA ASP A 266 17.63 3.45 0.93
C ASP A 266 18.06 2.24 0.11
N ALA A 267 19.35 1.88 0.13
CA ALA A 267 19.83 0.64 -0.48
C ALA A 267 19.18 -0.61 0.16
N LEU A 268 19.09 -0.65 1.48
CA LEU A 268 18.41 -1.73 2.22
C LEU A 268 16.91 -1.78 1.89
N ARG A 269 16.24 -0.64 1.88
CA ARG A 269 14.80 -0.55 1.57
C ARG A 269 14.50 -0.98 0.14
N LYS A 270 15.37 -0.66 -0.83
CA LYS A 270 15.24 -1.12 -2.22
C LYS A 270 15.42 -2.63 -2.33
N TYR A 271 16.34 -3.20 -1.55
CA TYR A 271 16.56 -4.65 -1.52
C TYR A 271 15.35 -5.41 -0.99
N GLU A 272 14.75 -4.93 0.10
CA GLU A 272 13.57 -5.57 0.70
C GLU A 272 12.30 -5.38 -0.14
N THR A 273 12.24 -4.31 -0.95
CA THR A 273 11.12 -3.99 -1.85
C THR A 273 9.84 -3.52 -1.14
N ASP A 274 8.82 -3.20 -1.92
CA ASP A 274 7.49 -2.78 -1.47
C ASP A 274 6.68 -3.90 -0.80
N ALA A 275 7.22 -5.13 -0.72
CA ALA A 275 6.68 -6.22 0.08
C ALA A 275 6.86 -6.04 1.60
N TYR A 276 7.69 -5.07 2.01
CA TYR A 276 7.97 -4.78 3.42
C TYR A 276 7.78 -3.30 3.74
N GLU A 277 7.67 -3.02 5.03
CA GLU A 277 7.70 -1.68 5.60
C GLU A 277 8.73 -1.60 6.72
N VAL A 278 9.28 -0.42 6.95
CA VAL A 278 10.17 -0.11 8.05
C VAL A 278 9.33 0.24 9.28
N VAL A 279 9.52 -0.51 10.36
CA VAL A 279 8.84 -0.28 11.63
C VAL A 279 9.84 -0.11 12.77
N ARG A 280 9.43 0.63 13.80
CA ARG A 280 10.22 0.73 15.04
C ARG A 280 10.20 -0.60 15.77
N CYS A 281 11.31 -0.93 16.42
CA CYS A 281 11.40 -2.08 17.31
C CYS A 281 12.40 -1.81 18.44
N LEU A 282 12.35 -2.67 19.45
CA LEU A 282 13.35 -2.72 20.51
C LEU A 282 14.28 -3.89 20.23
N ILE A 283 15.55 -3.59 19.97
CA ILE A 283 16.58 -4.56 19.60
C ILE A 283 17.40 -4.86 20.85
N LYS A 284 17.57 -6.13 21.19
CA LYS A 284 18.39 -6.57 22.31
C LYS A 284 19.72 -7.08 21.80
N ILE A 285 20.80 -6.37 22.13
CA ILE A 285 22.19 -6.67 21.77
C ILE A 285 22.94 -6.89 23.09
N ASP A 286 23.56 -8.06 23.27
CA ASP A 286 24.33 -8.39 24.49
C ASP A 286 23.59 -8.10 25.82
N GLY A 287 22.27 -8.34 25.84
CA GLY A 287 21.44 -8.07 27.01
C GLY A 287 20.91 -6.64 27.12
N THR A 288 21.47 -5.70 26.36
CA THR A 288 21.07 -4.29 26.35
C THR A 288 20.00 -4.04 25.29
N ALA A 289 18.91 -3.37 25.68
CA ALA A 289 17.83 -3.00 24.78
C ALA A 289 18.06 -1.61 24.17
N VAL A 290 18.15 -1.53 22.85
CA VAL A 290 18.35 -0.31 22.08
C VAL A 290 17.18 -0.07 21.11
N PRO A 291 16.71 1.17 20.94
CA PRO A 291 15.69 1.49 19.96
C PRO A 291 16.27 1.42 18.55
N GLY A 292 15.56 0.76 17.64
CA GLY A 292 15.96 0.61 16.26
C GLY A 292 14.77 0.41 15.32
N CYS A 293 15.08 -0.02 14.11
CA CYS A 293 14.12 -0.33 13.07
C CYS A 293 14.29 -1.77 12.56
N THR A 294 13.27 -2.28 11.90
CA THR A 294 13.32 -3.56 11.19
C THR A 294 12.37 -3.51 9.99
N PHE A 295 12.52 -4.45 9.07
CA PHE A 295 11.60 -4.66 7.96
C PHE A 295 10.48 -5.62 8.40
N ARG A 296 9.23 -5.16 8.38
CA ARG A 296 8.04 -5.99 8.62
C ARG A 296 7.38 -6.31 7.29
N PHE A 297 7.02 -7.57 7.07
CA PHE A 297 6.31 -7.99 5.87
C PHE A 297 4.85 -7.50 5.92
N ILE A 298 4.35 -6.96 4.80
CA ILE A 298 3.00 -6.39 4.70
C ILE A 298 2.04 -7.22 3.84
N GLY A 299 2.51 -8.33 3.26
CA GLY A 299 1.69 -9.23 2.45
C GLY A 299 1.02 -10.34 3.25
N GLU A 300 0.39 -11.27 2.51
CA GLU A 300 -0.16 -12.50 3.07
C GLU A 300 0.96 -13.55 3.24
N THR A 301 1.02 -14.15 4.42
CA THR A 301 1.92 -15.26 4.73
C THR A 301 1.27 -16.58 4.33
N ASP A 302 2.09 -17.61 4.12
CA ASP A 302 1.62 -18.97 3.80
C ASP A 302 0.93 -19.65 5.00
#